data_AF-A0A2D8M8H3-F1
#
_entry.id   AF-A0A2D8M8H3-F1
#
_cell.length_a   1.000
_cell.length_b   1.000
_cell.length_c   1.000
_cell.angle_alpha   90.00
_cell.angle_beta   90.00
_cell.angle_gamma   90.00
#
_symmetry.space_group_name_H-M   'P 1'
#
loop_
_entity.id
_entity.type
_entity.pdbx_description
1 polymer ?
#
loop_
_entity_poly.entity_id
_entity_poly.type
_entity_poly.pdbx_seq_one_letter_code
_entity_poly.pdbx_strand_id
1 'polypeptide(L)'
;MNQPNLELSPIGNCQVSALVDTDGGFVWGCVPRVDGDPVFCSLLNGDRRDEGTWRFELEGQVSSSQHYVRNTPILVTRLEAEDGSALEIFDFAPRFERSGRMYRPVAFARIVRPVAGAPRLRVRMAPMKNYGEALAETTNGTNHVRYLLGSQAMRLTTDAPVGYILEDRGYRVESDQHFFLGPDEPFVGNIRSEVRRMEEATRKYWQHWVRGLHIPLEWQEEVIRAAISLKLCQHEETGAIVAALTTSIPEAPGSQRNWDYRYCWIRDSYYTVQALNRLGALDVLEKYLAYLRNIIDQARGGQIQPLYSVMGDPELHEFEAVSLAGYRGNGPVRIGNAAYKQVQFDCYGQIVMPTAQAFFDTRLLRMADERDFAHLEEVGEAAWAKHDKPDAGLWEFRTRQ
;
A
#
# COMPACT_ATOMS: atom_id res chain seq x y z
N MET A 1 0.48 2.77 25.70
CA MET A 1 0.71 2.34 24.31
C MET A 1 2.18 2.01 24.11
N ASN A 2 2.48 0.83 23.58
CA ASN A 2 3.84 0.39 23.25
C ASN A 2 4.52 1.37 22.28
N GLN A 3 5.83 1.55 22.39
CA GLN A 3 6.63 2.34 21.42
C GLN A 3 6.39 1.80 19.99
N PRO A 4 6.25 2.66 18.94
CA PRO A 4 5.96 2.13 17.60
C PRO A 4 7.10 1.22 17.16
N ASN A 5 6.79 0.10 16.52
CA ASN A 5 7.75 -0.84 15.94
C ASN A 5 7.44 -1.03 14.45
N LEU A 6 8.24 -1.85 13.75
CA LEU A 6 8.04 -2.16 12.32
C LEU A 6 7.43 -3.56 12.10
N GLU A 7 6.90 -4.18 13.16
CA GLU A 7 6.10 -5.41 13.07
C GLU A 7 4.70 -5.02 12.56
N LEU A 8 4.64 -4.67 11.28
CA LEU A 8 3.46 -4.14 10.62
C LEU A 8 2.98 -5.10 9.54
N SER A 9 1.68 -5.32 9.52
CA SER A 9 1.01 -6.20 8.57
C SER A 9 0.42 -5.37 7.40
N PRO A 10 0.95 -5.46 6.17
CA PRO A 10 0.37 -4.76 5.03
C PRO A 10 -0.96 -5.41 4.58
N ILE A 11 -1.93 -4.55 4.25
CA ILE A 11 -3.15 -4.91 3.52
C ILE A 11 -3.28 -4.00 2.29
N GLY A 12 -4.05 -4.41 1.29
CA GLY A 12 -4.32 -3.56 0.14
C GLY A 12 -4.99 -4.28 -1.03
N ASN A 13 -5.25 -3.52 -2.10
CA ASN A 13 -5.91 -4.00 -3.32
C ASN A 13 -5.19 -3.58 -4.62
N CYS A 14 -3.93 -3.18 -4.50
CA CYS A 14 -3.11 -2.63 -5.59
C CYS A 14 -3.60 -1.25 -6.10
N GLN A 15 -4.55 -0.60 -5.41
CA GLN A 15 -4.91 0.81 -5.58
C GLN A 15 -4.55 1.60 -4.32
N VAL A 16 -4.94 1.05 -3.16
CA VAL A 16 -4.62 1.56 -1.83
C VAL A 16 -3.98 0.47 -0.98
N SER A 17 -3.23 0.91 0.02
CA SER A 17 -2.61 0.05 1.02
C SER A 17 -2.63 0.72 2.39
N ALA A 18 -2.61 -0.11 3.43
CA ALA A 18 -2.42 0.34 4.80
C ALA A 18 -1.47 -0.61 5.53
N LEU A 19 -0.74 -0.08 6.50
CA LEU A 19 0.05 -0.87 7.44
C LEU A 19 -0.68 -0.93 8.78
N VAL A 20 -0.91 -2.15 9.23
CA VAL A 20 -1.62 -2.45 10.47
C VAL A 20 -0.62 -2.84 11.56
N ASP A 21 -0.67 -2.19 12.71
CA ASP A 21 0.16 -2.59 13.85
C ASP A 21 -0.38 -3.84 14.56
N THR A 22 0.36 -4.36 15.54
CA THR A 22 0.04 -5.59 16.26
C THR A 22 -1.28 -5.55 17.03
N ASP A 23 -1.83 -4.36 17.30
CA ASP A 23 -3.11 -4.17 18.00
C ASP A 23 -4.27 -3.90 17.02
N GLY A 24 -4.05 -4.03 15.72
CA GLY A 24 -5.08 -3.79 14.71
C GLY A 24 -5.34 -2.32 14.43
N GLY A 25 -4.38 -1.42 14.71
CA GLY A 25 -4.44 -0.02 14.33
C GLY A 25 -3.89 0.21 12.92
N PHE A 26 -4.61 0.93 12.06
CA PHE A 26 -4.01 1.47 10.83
C PHE A 26 -3.10 2.62 11.21
N VAL A 27 -1.78 2.40 11.12
CA VAL A 27 -0.77 3.39 11.53
C VAL A 27 -0.10 4.11 10.37
N TRP A 28 -0.31 3.57 9.16
CA TRP A 28 0.12 4.18 7.91
C TRP A 28 -0.86 3.84 6.78
N GLY A 29 -1.20 4.80 5.94
CA GLY A 29 -2.07 4.59 4.78
C GLY A 29 -2.32 5.89 4.04
N CYS A 30 -2.15 5.87 2.72
CA CYS A 30 -2.20 7.05 1.86
C CYS A 30 -3.40 6.98 0.91
N VAL A 31 -3.93 8.15 0.56
CA VAL A 31 -5.03 8.27 -0.42
C VAL A 31 -4.80 9.48 -1.35
N PRO A 32 -5.32 9.46 -2.59
CA PRO A 32 -6.05 8.35 -3.22
C PRO A 32 -5.16 7.18 -3.65
N ARG A 33 -3.84 7.35 -3.60
CA ARG A 33 -2.84 6.39 -4.03
C ARG A 33 -1.76 6.23 -2.95
N VAL A 34 -0.91 5.22 -3.11
CA VAL A 34 0.21 4.96 -2.20
C VAL A 34 1.17 6.15 -2.08
N ASP A 35 1.35 6.95 -3.13
CA ASP A 35 2.19 8.16 -3.15
C ASP A 35 1.46 9.46 -2.76
N GLY A 36 0.20 9.35 -2.30
CA GLY A 36 -0.64 10.49 -1.89
C GLY A 36 -0.42 10.98 -0.46
N ASP A 37 -1.39 11.74 0.06
CA ASP A 37 -1.38 12.26 1.43
C ASP A 37 -1.59 11.10 2.43
N PRO A 38 -0.71 10.93 3.44
CA PRO A 38 -0.85 9.90 4.46
C PRO A 38 -1.94 10.27 5.48
N VAL A 39 -3.17 9.84 5.21
CA VAL A 39 -4.34 10.08 6.07
C VAL A 39 -4.29 9.26 7.36
N PHE A 40 -3.62 8.11 7.30
CA PHE A 40 -3.12 7.43 8.48
C PHE A 40 -1.61 7.58 8.51
N CYS A 41 -1.09 8.19 9.57
CA CYS A 41 0.32 8.59 9.70
C CYS A 41 0.85 8.49 11.13
N SER A 42 0.12 7.86 12.06
CA SER A 42 0.51 7.73 13.46
C SER A 42 1.87 7.05 13.66
N LEU A 43 2.31 6.23 12.70
CA LEU A 43 3.67 5.64 12.66
C LEU A 43 4.79 6.70 12.70
N LEU A 44 4.55 7.87 12.10
CA LEU A 44 5.50 8.99 12.01
C LEU A 44 5.11 10.20 12.87
N ASN A 45 4.02 10.11 13.64
CA ASN A 45 3.41 11.25 14.31
C ASN A 45 3.92 11.49 15.76
N GLY A 46 5.07 10.91 16.12
CA GLY A 46 5.73 11.16 17.41
C GLY A 46 4.83 10.85 18.60
N ASP A 47 4.56 11.86 19.43
CA ASP A 47 3.70 11.74 20.61
C ASP A 47 2.19 11.77 20.28
N ARG A 48 1.80 12.25 19.08
CA ARG A 48 0.40 12.36 18.62
C ARG A 48 -0.11 11.04 18.01
N ARG A 49 0.16 9.90 18.65
CA ARG A 49 -0.14 8.57 18.06
C ARG A 49 -1.62 8.24 17.98
N ASP A 50 -2.44 8.97 18.73
CA ASP A 50 -3.89 8.89 18.67
C ASP A 50 -4.50 9.70 17.52
N GLU A 51 -3.66 10.40 16.74
CA GLU A 51 -4.00 11.10 15.50
C GLU A 51 -3.33 10.41 14.30
N GLY A 52 -4.00 10.42 13.16
CA GLY A 52 -3.56 9.72 11.96
C GLY A 52 -3.72 8.21 12.09
N THR A 53 -4.79 7.74 12.73
CA THR A 53 -5.02 6.32 13.00
C THR A 53 -6.49 5.91 12.84
N TRP A 54 -6.70 4.63 12.50
CA TRP A 54 -7.97 3.93 12.67
C TRP A 54 -7.76 2.69 13.53
N ARG A 55 -8.25 2.70 14.77
CA ARG A 55 -8.05 1.65 15.77
C ARG A 55 -9.35 1.24 16.45
N PHE A 56 -9.39 -0.02 16.86
CA PHE A 56 -10.40 -0.57 17.74
C PHE A 56 -9.72 -0.88 19.09
N GLU A 57 -10.07 -0.16 20.15
CA GLU A 57 -9.52 -0.34 21.49
C GLU A 57 -10.47 -1.18 22.33
N LEU A 58 -10.04 -2.38 22.70
CA LEU A 58 -10.77 -3.27 23.60
C LEU A 58 -10.55 -2.83 25.06
N GLU A 59 -11.63 -2.56 25.80
CA GLU A 59 -11.56 -2.25 27.23
C GLU A 59 -10.96 -3.45 27.99
N GLY A 60 -9.93 -3.19 28.81
CA GLY A 60 -9.25 -4.25 29.55
C GLY A 60 -8.37 -5.18 28.69
N GLN A 61 -7.97 -4.77 27.48
CA GLN A 61 -7.09 -5.57 26.61
C GLN A 61 -5.81 -5.99 27.34
N VAL A 62 -5.52 -7.29 27.31
CA VAL A 62 -4.30 -7.90 27.87
C VAL A 62 -3.44 -8.60 26.81
N SER A 63 -4.01 -9.00 25.69
CA SER A 63 -3.27 -9.67 24.61
C SER A 63 -3.82 -9.30 23.22
N SER A 64 -2.95 -9.46 22.22
CA SER A 64 -3.31 -9.39 20.80
C SER A 64 -2.56 -10.48 20.02
N SER A 65 -3.18 -11.01 18.97
CA SER A 65 -2.54 -11.91 18.01
C SER A 65 -3.04 -11.64 16.59
N GLN A 66 -2.20 -11.89 15.60
CA GLN A 66 -2.51 -11.62 14.19
C GLN A 66 -2.19 -12.83 13.31
N HIS A 67 -3.03 -13.04 12.31
CA HIS A 67 -2.74 -13.95 11.22
C HIS A 67 -3.47 -13.50 9.95
N TYR A 68 -2.91 -13.83 8.79
CA TYR A 68 -3.62 -13.64 7.53
C TYR A 68 -4.57 -14.81 7.29
N VAL A 69 -5.76 -14.53 6.73
CA VAL A 69 -6.58 -15.58 6.13
C VAL A 69 -5.76 -16.24 5.02
N ARG A 70 -5.68 -17.57 5.05
CA ARG A 70 -4.83 -18.38 4.17
C ARG A 70 -4.87 -17.90 2.71
N ASN A 71 -3.68 -17.63 2.17
CA ASN A 71 -3.43 -17.20 0.79
C ASN A 71 -4.10 -15.87 0.41
N THR A 72 -4.21 -14.94 1.35
CA THR A 72 -4.78 -13.60 1.11
C THR A 72 -4.02 -12.52 1.89
N PRO A 73 -4.19 -11.23 1.54
CA PRO A 73 -3.84 -10.10 2.38
C PRO A 73 -5.03 -9.62 3.24
N ILE A 74 -5.93 -10.53 3.63
CA ILE A 74 -6.98 -10.24 4.61
C ILE A 74 -6.41 -10.58 5.98
N LEU A 75 -6.19 -9.56 6.81
CA LEU A 75 -5.60 -9.71 8.14
C LEU A 75 -6.70 -9.92 9.18
N VAL A 76 -6.48 -10.86 10.10
CA VAL A 76 -7.34 -11.07 11.28
C VAL A 76 -6.52 -10.70 12.50
N THR A 77 -6.97 -9.67 13.23
CA THR A 77 -6.41 -9.32 14.55
C THR A 77 -7.38 -9.75 15.63
N ARG A 78 -6.93 -10.60 16.55
CA ARG A 78 -7.71 -11.03 17.72
C ARG A 78 -7.22 -10.28 18.94
N LEU A 79 -8.14 -9.57 19.60
CA LEU A 79 -7.90 -8.86 20.85
C LEU A 79 -8.59 -9.60 22.00
N GLU A 80 -7.91 -9.77 23.13
CA GLU A 80 -8.47 -10.41 24.33
C GLU A 80 -8.31 -9.52 25.55
N ALA A 81 -9.36 -9.47 26.38
CA ALA A 81 -9.44 -8.70 27.61
C ALA A 81 -9.22 -9.56 28.85
N GLU A 82 -8.87 -8.92 29.95
CA GLU A 82 -8.62 -9.55 31.25
C GLU A 82 -9.83 -10.37 31.77
N ASP A 83 -11.05 -9.94 31.44
CA ASP A 83 -12.30 -10.62 31.83
C ASP A 83 -12.66 -11.83 30.95
N GLY A 84 -11.80 -12.17 29.98
CA GLY A 84 -12.02 -13.25 29.01
C GLY A 84 -12.86 -12.86 27.80
N SER A 85 -13.32 -11.60 27.71
CA SER A 85 -13.96 -11.09 26.50
C SER A 85 -12.95 -11.00 25.35
N ALA A 86 -13.37 -11.34 24.13
CA ALA A 86 -12.51 -11.29 22.96
C ALA A 86 -13.28 -10.91 21.70
N LEU A 87 -12.58 -10.26 20.77
CA LEU A 87 -13.10 -9.93 19.45
C LEU A 87 -12.04 -10.15 18.37
N GLU A 88 -12.50 -10.31 17.13
CA GLU A 88 -11.67 -10.41 15.93
C GLU A 88 -11.97 -9.24 15.00
N ILE A 89 -10.93 -8.67 14.39
CA ILE A 89 -10.99 -7.58 13.43
C ILE A 89 -10.47 -8.12 12.10
N PHE A 90 -11.32 -8.14 11.07
CA PHE A 90 -10.96 -8.53 9.71
C PHE A 90 -10.67 -7.28 8.89
N ASP A 91 -9.42 -7.12 8.45
CA ASP A 91 -8.96 -5.96 7.70
C ASP A 91 -8.64 -6.32 6.26
N PHE A 92 -9.26 -5.59 5.31
CA PHE A 92 -9.01 -5.81 3.88
C PHE A 92 -9.33 -4.57 3.04
N ALA A 93 -8.78 -4.52 1.84
CA ALA A 93 -9.22 -3.60 0.80
C ALA A 93 -9.96 -4.41 -0.29
N PRO A 94 -11.19 -4.04 -0.70
CA PRO A 94 -11.96 -4.82 -1.66
C PRO A 94 -11.23 -5.00 -2.99
N ARG A 95 -11.17 -6.24 -3.48
CA ARG A 95 -10.56 -6.61 -4.76
C ARG A 95 -11.22 -7.82 -5.41
N PHE A 96 -11.97 -7.65 -6.48
CA PHE A 96 -12.60 -8.77 -7.21
C PHE A 96 -13.11 -8.32 -8.58
N GLU A 97 -13.43 -9.27 -9.46
CA GLU A 97 -14.09 -8.93 -10.73
C GLU A 97 -15.58 -8.59 -10.51
N ARG A 98 -16.00 -7.47 -11.07
CA ARG A 98 -17.40 -7.01 -11.07
C ARG A 98 -17.73 -6.43 -12.44
N SER A 99 -18.78 -6.94 -13.08
CA SER A 99 -19.26 -6.44 -14.38
C SER A 99 -18.17 -6.37 -15.46
N GLY A 100 -17.31 -7.40 -15.52
CA GLY A 100 -16.23 -7.48 -16.52
C GLY A 100 -15.03 -6.57 -16.25
N ARG A 101 -14.96 -5.93 -15.08
CA ARG A 101 -13.82 -5.08 -14.67
C ARG A 101 -13.31 -5.49 -13.30
N MET A 102 -12.03 -5.27 -13.05
CA MET A 102 -11.47 -5.42 -11.71
C MET A 102 -11.96 -4.29 -10.81
N TYR A 103 -12.76 -4.63 -9.80
CA TYR A 103 -13.21 -3.72 -8.76
C TYR A 103 -12.13 -3.64 -7.67
N ARG A 104 -11.46 -2.49 -7.61
CA ARG A 104 -10.38 -2.16 -6.66
C ARG A 104 -10.48 -0.68 -6.22
N PRO A 105 -11.55 -0.29 -5.50
CA PRO A 105 -11.78 1.10 -5.13
C PRO A 105 -10.66 1.65 -4.22
N VAL A 106 -10.56 2.97 -4.13
CA VAL A 106 -9.82 3.66 -3.06
C VAL A 106 -10.61 3.48 -1.76
N ALA A 107 -10.56 2.30 -1.17
CA ALA A 107 -11.34 1.97 0.01
C ALA A 107 -10.72 0.87 0.88
N PHE A 108 -11.06 0.93 2.17
CA PHE A 108 -10.76 -0.07 3.18
C PHE A 108 -12.05 -0.56 3.82
N ALA A 109 -12.10 -1.85 4.15
CA ALA A 109 -13.21 -2.46 4.84
C ALA A 109 -12.71 -3.18 6.09
N ARG A 110 -13.47 -3.06 7.18
CA ARG A 110 -13.18 -3.71 8.46
C ARG A 110 -14.44 -4.40 8.99
N ILE A 111 -14.30 -5.61 9.51
CA ILE A 111 -15.39 -6.33 10.20
C ILE A 111 -14.93 -6.63 11.63
N VAL A 112 -15.64 -6.11 12.62
CA VAL A 112 -15.41 -6.41 14.04
C VAL A 112 -16.40 -7.48 14.46
N ARG A 113 -15.91 -8.63 14.94
CA ARG A 113 -16.72 -9.77 15.38
C ARG A 113 -16.44 -10.07 16.86
N PRO A 114 -17.44 -9.97 17.76
CA PRO A 114 -17.27 -10.51 19.11
C PRO A 114 -17.18 -12.04 19.04
N VAL A 115 -16.18 -12.64 19.70
CA VAL A 115 -15.93 -14.10 19.67
C VAL A 115 -16.00 -14.77 21.04
N ALA A 116 -15.87 -14.01 22.13
CA ALA A 116 -16.07 -14.49 23.49
C ALA A 116 -16.52 -13.36 24.42
N GLY A 117 -17.28 -13.70 25.47
CA GLY A 117 -17.68 -12.75 26.51
C GLY A 117 -18.59 -11.61 26.04
N ALA A 118 -18.41 -10.44 26.64
CA ALA A 118 -19.19 -9.22 26.36
C ALA A 118 -18.25 -8.04 26.07
N PRO A 119 -17.46 -8.10 24.97
CA PRO A 119 -16.40 -7.15 24.72
C PRO A 119 -16.94 -5.73 24.58
N ARG A 120 -16.25 -4.79 25.22
CA ARG A 120 -16.53 -3.36 25.12
C ARG A 120 -15.43 -2.69 24.34
N LEU A 121 -15.81 -1.96 23.31
CA LEU A 121 -14.89 -1.40 22.31
C LEU A 121 -15.05 0.10 22.22
N ARG A 122 -13.94 0.81 22.08
CA ARG A 122 -13.89 2.19 21.59
C ARG A 122 -13.31 2.20 20.18
N VAL A 123 -13.92 2.97 19.28
CA VAL A 123 -13.43 3.13 17.91
C VAL A 123 -12.72 4.46 17.81
N ARG A 124 -11.41 4.45 17.65
CA ARG A 124 -10.62 5.67 17.41
C ARG A 124 -10.43 5.84 15.91
N MET A 125 -11.08 6.84 15.33
CA MET A 125 -11.01 7.15 13.90
C MET A 125 -10.62 8.61 13.71
N ALA A 126 -9.32 8.85 13.56
CA ALA A 126 -8.73 10.18 13.58
C ALA A 126 -7.84 10.40 12.34
N PRO A 127 -8.37 10.33 11.11
CA PRO A 127 -7.56 10.57 9.92
C PRO A 127 -7.08 12.02 9.87
N MET A 128 -5.89 12.23 9.30
CA MET A 128 -5.27 13.54 9.15
C MET A 128 -5.25 13.99 7.69
N LYS A 129 -4.96 15.27 7.47
CA LYS A 129 -4.78 15.88 6.15
C LYS A 129 -3.52 16.74 6.12
N ASN A 130 -3.10 17.08 4.91
CA ASN A 130 -1.94 17.91 4.62
C ASN A 130 -0.67 17.37 5.29
N TYR A 131 -0.38 16.08 5.11
CA TYR A 131 0.83 15.45 5.64
C TYR A 131 0.97 15.57 7.17
N GLY A 132 -0.12 15.33 7.91
CA GLY A 132 -0.12 15.32 9.37
C GLY A 132 -0.22 16.70 10.03
N GLU A 133 -0.59 17.74 9.27
CA GLU A 133 -0.79 19.10 9.79
C GLU A 133 -1.98 19.16 10.76
N ALA A 134 -3.12 18.61 10.35
CA ALA A 134 -4.38 18.71 11.09
C ALA A 134 -5.23 17.44 10.96
N LEU A 135 -6.12 17.24 11.94
CA LEU A 135 -7.21 16.28 11.83
C LEU A 135 -8.17 16.69 10.72
N ALA A 136 -8.75 15.70 10.04
CA ALA A 136 -9.77 15.94 9.03
C ALA A 136 -11.05 16.46 9.69
N GLU A 137 -11.63 17.55 9.19
CA GLU A 137 -12.95 17.97 9.64
C GLU A 137 -14.00 16.95 9.19
N THR A 138 -15.08 16.84 9.97
CA THR A 138 -16.12 15.84 9.74
C THR A 138 -17.49 16.46 9.46
N THR A 139 -18.24 15.83 8.57
CA THR A 139 -19.71 15.91 8.55
C THR A 139 -20.28 14.51 8.71
N ASN A 140 -21.50 14.34 9.19
CA ASN A 140 -22.06 13.01 9.42
C ASN A 140 -23.55 12.95 9.13
N GLY A 141 -24.03 11.72 8.89
CA GLY A 141 -25.43 11.35 8.93
C GLY A 141 -25.67 10.25 9.95
N THR A 142 -26.81 9.58 9.85
CA THR A 142 -27.21 8.54 10.82
C THR A 142 -26.32 7.28 10.77
N ASN A 143 -25.74 6.99 9.60
CA ASN A 143 -25.01 5.75 9.33
C ASN A 143 -23.64 5.98 8.66
N HIS A 144 -23.18 7.23 8.61
CA HIS A 144 -21.91 7.56 7.98
C HIS A 144 -21.25 8.80 8.58
N VAL A 145 -19.92 8.85 8.44
CA VAL A 145 -19.07 10.02 8.71
C VAL A 145 -18.27 10.32 7.45
N ARG A 146 -18.23 11.58 7.04
CA ARG A 146 -17.39 12.09 5.95
C ARG A 146 -16.20 12.80 6.56
N TYR A 147 -15.00 12.46 6.13
CA TYR A 147 -13.74 13.09 6.52
C TYR A 147 -13.23 13.92 5.35
N LEU A 148 -12.99 15.21 5.57
CA LEU A 148 -12.52 16.16 4.56
C LEU A 148 -10.98 16.16 4.50
N LEU A 149 -10.40 15.44 3.54
CA LEU A 149 -8.97 15.11 3.45
C LEU A 149 -8.28 15.97 2.37
N GLY A 150 -8.37 17.30 2.52
CA GLY A 150 -7.79 18.25 1.58
C GLY A 150 -8.52 18.23 0.23
N SER A 151 -7.87 17.71 -0.82
CA SER A 151 -8.39 17.69 -2.19
C SER A 151 -9.47 16.63 -2.45
N GLN A 152 -9.70 15.72 -1.49
CA GLN A 152 -10.73 14.70 -1.59
C GLN A 152 -11.40 14.47 -0.23
N ALA A 153 -12.62 13.93 -0.25
CA ALA A 153 -13.29 13.45 0.95
C ALA A 153 -13.38 11.92 0.92
N MET A 154 -13.31 11.31 2.10
CA MET A 154 -13.58 9.88 2.28
C MET A 154 -14.80 9.71 3.18
N ARG A 155 -15.59 8.69 2.92
CA ARG A 155 -16.79 8.37 3.69
C ARG A 155 -16.65 7.03 4.38
N LEU A 156 -16.78 7.05 5.70
CA LEU A 156 -17.00 5.87 6.51
C LEU A 156 -18.51 5.59 6.56
N THR A 157 -18.96 4.48 6.00
CA THR A 157 -20.31 3.94 6.22
C THR A 157 -20.24 2.75 7.15
N THR A 158 -21.13 2.67 8.14
CA THR A 158 -21.10 1.61 9.15
C THR A 158 -22.48 1.32 9.75
N ASP A 159 -22.65 0.11 10.29
CA ASP A 159 -23.76 -0.26 11.18
C ASP A 159 -23.39 -0.14 12.67
N ALA A 160 -22.21 0.38 13.00
CA ALA A 160 -21.83 0.78 14.35
C ALA A 160 -22.45 2.15 14.74
N PRO A 161 -22.62 2.45 16.04
CA PRO A 161 -23.20 3.73 16.47
C PRO A 161 -22.32 4.93 16.11
N VAL A 162 -22.71 5.70 15.08
CA VAL A 162 -21.93 6.85 14.57
C VAL A 162 -21.63 7.88 15.66
N GLY A 163 -22.59 8.21 16.52
CA GLY A 163 -22.37 9.15 17.62
C GLY A 163 -21.30 8.68 18.61
N TYR A 164 -21.17 7.37 18.82
CA TYR A 164 -20.14 6.83 19.74
C TYR A 164 -18.75 6.87 19.10
N ILE A 165 -18.66 6.72 17.77
CA ILE A 165 -17.40 6.88 17.03
C ILE A 165 -16.95 8.35 17.10
N LEU A 166 -17.86 9.31 16.86
CA LEU A 166 -17.51 10.74 16.87
C LEU A 166 -17.13 11.27 18.25
N GLU A 167 -17.69 10.69 19.31
CA GLU A 167 -17.44 11.10 20.70
C GLU A 167 -16.42 10.20 21.43
N ASP A 168 -15.72 9.31 20.71
CA ASP A 168 -14.76 8.35 21.27
C ASP A 168 -15.31 7.55 22.47
N ARG A 169 -16.60 7.16 22.43
CA ARG A 169 -17.25 6.44 23.53
C ARG A 169 -17.06 4.93 23.43
N GLY A 170 -16.78 4.30 24.57
CA GLY A 170 -16.73 2.84 24.70
C GLY A 170 -18.13 2.22 24.84
N TYR A 171 -18.39 1.14 24.11
CA TYR A 171 -19.69 0.46 24.12
C TYR A 171 -19.56 -1.04 23.91
N ARG A 172 -20.58 -1.79 24.34
CA ARG A 172 -20.63 -3.25 24.18
C ARG A 172 -20.90 -3.62 22.73
N VAL A 173 -20.10 -4.52 22.18
CA VAL A 173 -20.29 -5.08 20.83
C VAL A 173 -21.19 -6.31 20.94
N GLU A 174 -22.46 -6.19 20.53
CA GLU A 174 -23.44 -7.28 20.65
C GLU A 174 -23.56 -8.16 19.39
N SER A 175 -23.06 -7.68 18.25
CA SER A 175 -23.03 -8.43 17.00
C SER A 175 -21.93 -7.91 16.09
N ASP A 176 -21.64 -8.63 15.00
CA ASP A 176 -20.66 -8.18 14.01
C ASP A 176 -20.98 -6.77 13.52
N GLN A 177 -19.97 -5.91 13.50
CA GLN A 177 -20.02 -4.54 12.98
C GLN A 177 -19.18 -4.43 11.73
N HIS A 178 -19.63 -3.62 10.77
CA HIS A 178 -19.08 -3.54 9.44
C HIS A 178 -18.76 -2.08 9.15
N PHE A 179 -17.57 -1.84 8.63
CA PHE A 179 -17.06 -0.51 8.34
C PHE A 179 -16.55 -0.51 6.90
N PHE A 180 -16.98 0.48 6.12
CA PHE A 180 -16.46 0.73 4.78
C PHE A 180 -16.03 2.18 4.69
N LEU A 181 -14.73 2.42 4.59
CA LEU A 181 -14.13 3.73 4.37
C LEU A 181 -13.72 3.82 2.90
N GLY A 182 -14.46 4.57 2.10
CA GLY A 182 -14.22 4.68 0.65
C GLY A 182 -14.44 6.09 0.11
N PRO A 183 -14.57 6.24 -1.22
CA PRO A 183 -14.90 7.51 -1.86
C PRO A 183 -16.17 8.12 -1.26
N ASP A 184 -16.31 9.44 -1.29
CA ASP A 184 -17.44 10.17 -0.72
C ASP A 184 -18.75 10.03 -1.53
N GLU A 185 -19.17 8.80 -1.77
CA GLU A 185 -20.36 8.41 -2.49
C GLU A 185 -21.37 7.74 -1.54
N PRO A 186 -22.69 7.89 -1.77
CA PRO A 186 -23.69 7.12 -1.03
C PRO A 186 -23.44 5.62 -1.14
N PHE A 187 -23.28 4.96 0.01
CA PHE A 187 -23.17 3.52 0.04
C PHE A 187 -24.51 2.90 -0.36
N VAL A 188 -24.49 2.05 -1.39
CA VAL A 188 -25.70 1.41 -1.93
C VAL A 188 -25.86 0.02 -1.35
N GLY A 189 -27.06 -0.28 -0.85
CA GLY A 189 -27.40 -1.59 -0.28
C GLY A 189 -27.19 -1.66 1.23
N ASN A 190 -27.30 -2.87 1.78
CA ASN A 190 -27.14 -3.12 3.20
C ASN A 190 -25.64 -3.36 3.52
N ILE A 191 -25.07 -2.49 4.36
CA ILE A 191 -23.63 -2.48 4.69
C ILE A 191 -23.11 -3.83 5.17
N ARG A 192 -23.86 -4.54 6.02
CA ARG A 192 -23.51 -5.87 6.53
C ARG A 192 -23.39 -6.88 5.41
N SER A 193 -24.40 -6.98 4.54
CA SER A 193 -24.39 -7.92 3.42
C SER A 193 -23.32 -7.58 2.38
N GLU A 194 -23.15 -6.30 2.06
CA GLU A 194 -22.23 -5.87 1.01
C GLU A 194 -20.77 -6.01 1.44
N VAL A 195 -20.41 -5.64 2.68
CA VAL A 195 -19.04 -5.79 3.18
C VAL A 195 -18.65 -7.26 3.28
N ARG A 196 -19.56 -8.15 3.72
CA ARG A 196 -19.31 -9.60 3.72
C ARG A 196 -19.12 -10.15 2.32
N ARG A 197 -19.97 -9.75 1.38
CA ARG A 197 -19.84 -10.12 -0.03
C ARG A 197 -18.50 -9.64 -0.61
N MET A 198 -18.05 -8.43 -0.25
CA MET A 198 -16.74 -7.92 -0.65
C MET A 198 -15.60 -8.72 -0.03
N GLU A 199 -15.69 -9.12 1.24
CA GLU A 199 -14.69 -9.97 1.91
C GLU A 199 -14.56 -11.32 1.20
N GLU A 200 -15.67 -12.03 1.02
CA GLU A 200 -15.72 -13.34 0.35
C GLU A 200 -15.18 -13.27 -1.08
N ALA A 201 -15.60 -12.25 -1.84
CA ALA A 201 -15.13 -12.06 -3.21
C ALA A 201 -13.62 -11.72 -3.27
N THR A 202 -13.14 -10.90 -2.32
CA THR A 202 -11.72 -10.56 -2.17
C THR A 202 -10.88 -11.78 -1.81
N ARG A 203 -11.35 -12.57 -0.86
CA ARG A 203 -10.73 -13.84 -0.48
C ARG A 203 -10.61 -14.77 -1.68
N LYS A 204 -11.70 -14.96 -2.42
CA LYS A 204 -11.74 -15.80 -3.62
C LYS A 204 -10.77 -15.31 -4.70
N TYR A 205 -10.70 -14.00 -4.94
CA TYR A 205 -9.76 -13.42 -5.89
C TYR A 205 -8.31 -13.79 -5.53
N TRP A 206 -7.89 -13.53 -4.30
CA TRP A 206 -6.51 -13.77 -3.88
C TRP A 206 -6.16 -15.26 -3.85
N GLN A 207 -7.07 -16.11 -3.39
CA GLN A 207 -6.86 -17.56 -3.41
C GLN A 207 -6.74 -18.10 -4.83
N HIS A 208 -7.52 -17.58 -5.79
CA HIS A 208 -7.38 -17.94 -7.20
C HIS A 208 -6.09 -17.41 -7.81
N TRP A 209 -5.66 -16.20 -7.46
CA TRP A 209 -4.38 -15.67 -7.92
C TRP A 209 -3.21 -16.53 -7.41
N VAL A 210 -3.18 -16.84 -6.11
CA VAL A 210 -2.15 -17.71 -5.51
C VAL A 210 -2.19 -19.11 -6.12
N ARG A 211 -3.38 -19.67 -6.38
CA ARG A 211 -3.55 -20.96 -7.06
C ARG A 211 -2.90 -20.99 -8.46
N GLY A 212 -2.81 -19.86 -9.14
CA GLY A 212 -2.16 -19.74 -10.45
C GLY A 212 -0.64 -19.69 -10.40
N LEU A 213 -0.04 -19.59 -9.22
CA LEU A 213 1.41 -19.47 -9.07
C LEU A 213 2.12 -20.83 -9.12
N HIS A 214 3.36 -20.82 -9.62
CA HIS A 214 4.30 -21.93 -9.51
C HIS A 214 5.05 -21.84 -8.18
N ILE A 215 4.54 -22.54 -7.16
CA ILE A 215 5.09 -22.54 -5.80
C ILE A 215 6.06 -23.72 -5.63
N PRO A 216 7.26 -23.51 -5.05
CA PRO A 216 8.20 -24.60 -4.74
C PRO A 216 7.66 -25.56 -3.68
N LEU A 217 8.26 -26.74 -3.53
CA LEU A 217 7.82 -27.73 -2.54
C LEU A 217 8.01 -27.24 -1.09
N GLU A 218 9.17 -26.67 -0.79
CA GLU A 218 9.55 -26.15 0.52
C GLU A 218 9.20 -24.66 0.66
N TRP A 219 8.97 -24.20 1.90
CA TRP A 219 8.73 -22.79 2.24
C TRP A 219 7.53 -22.15 1.53
N GLN A 220 6.45 -22.92 1.31
CA GLN A 220 5.28 -22.45 0.57
C GLN A 220 4.62 -21.23 1.23
N GLU A 221 4.52 -21.23 2.57
CA GLU A 221 3.85 -20.17 3.32
C GLU A 221 4.61 -18.85 3.15
N GLU A 222 5.94 -18.88 3.28
CA GLU A 222 6.82 -17.74 3.12
C GLU A 222 6.83 -17.22 1.68
N VAL A 223 6.92 -18.11 0.69
CA VAL A 223 6.91 -17.74 -0.73
C VAL A 223 5.57 -17.11 -1.13
N ILE A 224 4.44 -17.70 -0.71
CA ILE A 224 3.11 -17.14 -0.98
C ILE A 224 2.95 -15.79 -0.30
N ARG A 225 3.40 -15.67 0.95
CA ARG A 225 3.31 -14.41 1.71
C ARG A 225 4.12 -13.31 1.02
N ALA A 226 5.35 -13.60 0.63
CA ALA A 226 6.23 -12.69 -0.10
C ALA A 226 5.61 -12.30 -1.45
N ALA A 227 5.08 -13.25 -2.22
CA ALA A 227 4.46 -12.98 -3.52
C ALA A 227 3.27 -12.03 -3.41
N ILE A 228 2.38 -12.22 -2.43
CA ILE A 228 1.26 -11.30 -2.19
C ILE A 228 1.79 -9.93 -1.76
N SER A 229 2.77 -9.87 -0.84
CA SER A 229 3.32 -8.58 -0.38
C SER A 229 3.95 -7.78 -1.51
N LEU A 230 4.72 -8.43 -2.39
CA LEU A 230 5.28 -7.81 -3.60
C LEU A 230 4.18 -7.34 -4.56
N LYS A 231 3.10 -8.11 -4.72
CA LYS A 231 1.95 -7.70 -5.53
C LYS A 231 1.21 -6.50 -4.92
N LEU A 232 1.15 -6.37 -3.59
CA LEU A 232 0.55 -5.20 -2.94
C LEU A 232 1.34 -3.90 -3.21
N CYS A 233 2.64 -4.00 -3.52
CA CYS A 233 3.45 -2.85 -3.94
C CYS A 233 3.15 -2.38 -5.37
N GLN A 234 2.39 -3.15 -6.15
CA GLN A 234 1.97 -2.71 -7.48
C GLN A 234 0.83 -1.67 -7.39
N HIS A 235 1.01 -0.53 -8.06
CA HIS A 235 -0.09 0.35 -8.44
C HIS A 235 -0.69 -0.14 -9.75
N GLU A 236 -1.79 -0.89 -9.66
CA GLU A 236 -2.32 -1.68 -10.77
C GLU A 236 -2.83 -0.85 -11.96
N GLU A 237 -3.24 0.40 -11.72
CA GLU A 237 -3.73 1.29 -12.78
C GLU A 237 -2.69 1.50 -13.88
N THR A 238 -1.43 1.71 -13.50
CA THR A 238 -0.33 1.98 -14.44
C THR A 238 0.62 0.80 -14.58
N GLY A 239 0.71 -0.06 -13.57
CA GLY A 239 1.67 -1.15 -13.49
C GLY A 239 2.97 -0.82 -12.75
N ALA A 240 3.11 0.42 -12.26
CA ALA A 240 4.23 0.84 -11.41
C ALA A 240 4.33 -0.05 -10.15
N ILE A 241 5.54 -0.29 -9.65
CA ILE A 241 5.78 -1.05 -8.43
C ILE A 241 6.60 -0.20 -7.49
N VAL A 242 6.07 0.12 -6.32
CA VAL A 242 6.78 0.98 -5.36
C VAL A 242 7.85 0.19 -4.60
N ALA A 243 8.93 0.86 -4.22
CA ALA A 243 10.00 0.24 -3.44
C ALA A 243 9.53 -0.15 -2.02
N ALA A 244 8.70 0.69 -1.40
CA ALA A 244 8.01 0.36 -0.15
C ALA A 244 6.65 1.06 -0.04
N LEU A 245 5.79 0.56 0.84
CA LEU A 245 4.47 1.14 1.12
C LEU A 245 4.53 2.35 2.08
N THR A 246 5.73 2.84 2.43
CA THR A 246 5.96 3.88 3.45
C THR A 246 7.00 4.91 3.01
N THR A 247 7.01 6.05 3.70
CA THR A 247 8.08 7.04 3.61
C THR A 247 8.87 7.13 4.92
N SER A 248 10.12 7.59 4.82
CA SER A 248 10.87 8.23 5.90
C SER A 248 11.10 7.39 7.15
N ILE A 249 11.09 6.06 7.00
CA ILE A 249 11.71 5.17 7.98
C ILE A 249 13.23 5.34 7.84
N PRO A 250 13.97 5.63 8.93
CA PRO A 250 15.40 5.91 8.87
C PRO A 250 16.17 4.66 8.47
N GLU A 251 17.10 4.77 7.52
CA GLU A 251 18.03 3.69 7.19
C GLU A 251 18.90 3.29 8.40
N ALA A 252 19.24 4.26 9.24
CA ALA A 252 19.91 4.06 10.52
C ALA A 252 19.50 5.18 11.52
N PRO A 253 19.41 4.89 12.83
CA PRO A 253 19.07 5.89 13.84
C PRO A 253 19.97 7.13 13.77
N GLY A 254 19.38 8.33 13.80
CA GLY A 254 20.09 9.61 13.77
C GLY A 254 20.78 9.97 12.44
N SER A 255 20.68 9.14 11.40
CA SER A 255 21.38 9.37 10.12
C SER A 255 20.76 10.48 9.25
N GLN A 256 19.52 10.86 9.53
CA GLN A 256 18.67 11.70 8.67
C GLN A 256 18.42 11.13 7.26
N ARG A 257 18.83 9.89 6.98
CA ARG A 257 18.58 9.17 5.73
C ARG A 257 17.18 8.56 5.77
N ASN A 258 16.20 9.45 5.65
CA ASN A 258 14.78 9.13 5.76
C ASN A 258 14.15 9.52 4.41
N TRP A 259 14.17 8.59 3.45
CA TRP A 259 13.69 8.85 2.10
C TRP A 259 12.26 8.38 1.91
N ASP A 260 11.57 8.98 0.95
CA ASP A 260 10.28 8.48 0.50
C ASP A 260 10.46 7.32 -0.48
N TYR A 261 10.05 6.13 -0.06
CA TYR A 261 10.17 4.89 -0.85
C TYR A 261 8.85 4.53 -1.57
N ARG A 262 7.84 5.42 -1.56
CA ARG A 262 6.53 5.19 -2.19
C ARG A 262 6.52 5.41 -3.70
N TYR A 263 7.69 5.45 -4.32
CA TYR A 263 7.90 5.68 -5.75
C TYR A 263 8.43 4.44 -6.45
N CYS A 264 8.34 4.45 -7.78
CA CYS A 264 8.73 3.34 -8.63
C CYS A 264 10.20 3.51 -9.04
N TRP A 265 11.11 2.89 -8.29
CA TRP A 265 12.48 2.70 -8.76
C TRP A 265 12.49 1.63 -9.84
N ILE A 266 13.16 1.91 -10.95
CA ILE A 266 13.30 0.96 -12.06
C ILE A 266 13.98 -0.33 -11.55
N ARG A 267 14.99 -0.18 -10.70
CA ARG A 267 15.73 -1.28 -10.06
C ARG A 267 14.86 -2.19 -9.19
N ASP A 268 14.19 -1.61 -8.22
CA ASP A 268 13.38 -2.34 -7.24
C ASP A 268 12.19 -3.03 -7.92
N SER A 269 11.59 -2.35 -8.89
CA SER A 269 10.53 -2.91 -9.73
C SER A 269 11.03 -4.10 -10.56
N TYR A 270 12.22 -3.98 -11.17
CA TYR A 270 12.84 -5.05 -11.92
C TYR A 270 13.02 -6.31 -11.07
N TYR A 271 13.58 -6.20 -9.87
CA TYR A 271 13.77 -7.35 -8.99
C TYR A 271 12.44 -7.96 -8.51
N THR A 272 11.45 -7.10 -8.24
CA THR A 272 10.09 -7.56 -7.89
C THR A 272 9.46 -8.36 -9.04
N VAL A 273 9.54 -7.85 -10.27
CA VAL A 273 9.03 -8.52 -11.47
C VAL A 273 9.77 -9.83 -11.72
N GLN A 274 11.10 -9.85 -11.59
CA GLN A 274 11.89 -11.08 -11.72
C GLN A 274 11.46 -12.15 -10.72
N ALA A 275 11.28 -11.79 -9.45
CA ALA A 275 10.84 -12.71 -8.40
C ALA A 275 9.43 -13.26 -8.70
N LEU A 276 8.48 -12.39 -9.03
CA LEU A 276 7.10 -12.77 -9.31
C LEU A 276 6.95 -13.57 -10.62
N ASN A 277 7.76 -13.27 -11.62
CA ASN A 277 7.78 -13.99 -12.89
C ASN A 277 8.31 -15.42 -12.75
N ARG A 278 9.29 -15.65 -11.85
CA ARG A 278 9.72 -17.03 -11.48
C ARG A 278 8.59 -17.85 -10.85
N LEU A 279 7.61 -17.19 -10.25
CA LEU A 279 6.38 -17.81 -9.71
C LEU A 279 5.24 -17.85 -10.74
N GLY A 280 5.45 -17.42 -11.99
CA GLY A 280 4.43 -17.43 -13.05
C GLY A 280 3.39 -16.31 -12.96
N ALA A 281 3.61 -15.26 -12.16
CA ALA A 281 2.69 -14.12 -12.03
C ALA A 281 2.83 -13.13 -13.20
N LEU A 282 2.47 -13.57 -14.41
CA LEU A 282 2.60 -12.78 -15.64
C LEU A 282 1.70 -11.53 -15.66
N ASP A 283 0.60 -11.53 -14.90
CA ASP A 283 -0.31 -10.39 -14.78
C ASP A 283 0.37 -9.13 -14.22
N VAL A 284 1.43 -9.32 -13.40
CA VAL A 284 2.23 -8.21 -12.87
C VAL A 284 3.25 -7.73 -13.91
N LEU A 285 3.90 -8.66 -14.63
CA LEU A 285 4.84 -8.36 -15.70
C LEU A 285 4.19 -7.54 -16.81
N GLU A 286 3.05 -7.96 -17.36
CA GLU A 286 2.41 -7.27 -18.49
C GLU A 286 2.10 -5.80 -18.19
N LYS A 287 1.62 -5.53 -16.97
CA LYS A 287 1.34 -4.17 -16.51
C LYS A 287 2.61 -3.36 -16.33
N TYR A 288 3.65 -3.94 -15.72
CA TYR A 288 4.93 -3.25 -15.57
C TYR A 288 5.57 -2.91 -16.92
N LEU A 289 5.47 -3.80 -17.91
CA LEU A 289 5.93 -3.50 -19.27
C LEU A 289 5.15 -2.34 -19.90
N ALA A 290 3.84 -2.21 -19.61
CA ALA A 290 3.06 -1.05 -20.04
C ALA A 290 3.54 0.25 -19.37
N TYR A 291 3.87 0.19 -18.09
CA TYR A 291 4.48 1.32 -17.39
C TYR A 291 5.82 1.74 -18.01
N LEU A 292 6.72 0.79 -18.27
CA LEU A 292 8.03 1.05 -18.89
C LEU A 292 7.91 1.68 -20.28
N ARG A 293 7.00 1.20 -21.14
CA ARG A 293 6.77 1.79 -22.46
C ARG A 293 6.38 3.26 -22.36
N ASN A 294 5.49 3.62 -21.44
CA ASN A 294 5.13 5.02 -21.23
C ASN A 294 6.32 5.88 -20.77
N ILE A 295 7.19 5.34 -19.91
CA ILE A 295 8.42 6.04 -19.50
C ILE A 295 9.35 6.27 -20.69
N ILE A 296 9.58 5.24 -21.52
CA ILE A 296 10.45 5.32 -22.71
C ILE A 296 9.89 6.36 -23.69
N ASP A 297 8.59 6.29 -23.99
CA ASP A 297 7.91 7.22 -24.89
C ASP A 297 7.99 8.68 -24.37
N GLN A 298 7.88 8.89 -23.06
CA GLN A 298 8.00 10.21 -22.43
C GLN A 298 9.44 10.74 -22.45
N ALA A 299 10.43 9.86 -22.30
CA ALA A 299 11.84 10.24 -22.32
C ALA A 299 12.27 10.80 -23.68
N ARG A 300 11.64 10.36 -24.79
CA ARG A 300 11.92 10.82 -26.17
C ARG A 300 13.41 10.77 -26.53
N GLY A 301 14.08 9.66 -26.20
CA GLY A 301 15.53 9.47 -26.39
C GLY A 301 16.39 10.21 -25.36
N GLY A 302 15.79 10.87 -24.38
CA GLY A 302 16.44 11.52 -23.25
C GLY A 302 16.98 10.53 -22.21
N GLN A 303 17.42 11.08 -21.08
CA GLN A 303 17.92 10.28 -19.97
C GLN A 303 16.76 9.59 -19.24
N ILE A 304 16.95 8.29 -18.95
CA ILE A 304 16.07 7.55 -18.04
C ILE A 304 16.50 7.89 -16.61
N GLN A 305 15.53 8.24 -15.78
CA GLN A 305 15.72 8.54 -14.37
C GLN A 305 15.70 7.26 -13.53
N PRO A 306 16.30 7.25 -12.33
CA PRO A 306 16.28 6.08 -11.46
C PRO A 306 14.88 5.70 -10.98
N LEU A 307 14.02 6.70 -10.81
CA LEU A 307 12.67 6.53 -10.29
C LEU A 307 11.68 7.56 -10.85
N TYR A 308 10.40 7.19 -10.74
CA TYR A 308 9.24 7.93 -11.21
C TYR A 308 8.07 7.78 -10.24
N SER A 309 7.07 8.67 -10.33
CA SER A 309 5.83 8.50 -9.55
C SER A 309 5.06 7.26 -10.00
N VAL A 310 4.07 6.81 -9.22
CA VAL A 310 3.23 5.68 -9.67
C VAL A 310 2.43 6.00 -10.94
N MET A 311 2.28 7.28 -11.29
CA MET A 311 1.68 7.75 -12.54
C MET A 311 2.69 7.96 -13.68
N GLY A 312 3.99 7.74 -13.42
CA GLY A 312 5.07 7.95 -14.37
C GLY A 312 5.59 9.39 -14.42
N ASP A 313 5.17 10.25 -13.49
CA ASP A 313 5.67 11.64 -13.43
C ASP A 313 7.19 11.64 -13.16
N PRO A 314 8.00 12.31 -13.99
CA PRO A 314 9.43 12.42 -13.79
C PRO A 314 9.83 13.38 -12.66
N GLU A 315 9.00 14.36 -12.29
CA GLU A 315 9.39 15.37 -11.30
C GLU A 315 8.91 15.02 -9.89
N LEU A 316 9.83 14.51 -9.06
CA LEU A 316 9.55 14.14 -7.67
C LEU A 316 10.10 15.18 -6.69
N HIS A 317 9.53 16.38 -6.73
CA HIS A 317 9.93 17.51 -5.89
C HIS A 317 9.93 17.11 -4.40
N GLU A 318 11.12 17.16 -3.79
CA GLU A 318 11.32 16.79 -2.40
C GLU A 318 11.00 17.97 -1.47
N PHE A 319 10.17 17.73 -0.45
CA PHE A 319 9.93 18.68 0.64
C PHE A 319 9.81 17.95 1.99
N GLU A 320 9.96 18.69 3.08
CA GLU A 320 9.85 18.15 4.44
C GLU A 320 8.43 18.36 5.00
N ALA A 321 7.78 17.27 5.42
CA ALA A 321 6.51 17.31 6.14
C ALA A 321 6.77 17.65 7.61
N VAL A 322 6.96 18.94 7.90
CA VAL A 322 7.39 19.46 9.22
C VAL A 322 6.45 19.12 10.38
N SER A 323 5.18 18.82 10.10
CA SER A 323 4.19 18.44 11.11
C SER A 323 4.37 17.00 11.59
N LEU A 324 5.11 16.15 10.88
CA LEU A 324 5.40 14.78 11.29
C LEU A 324 6.77 14.71 11.97
N ALA A 325 6.79 14.18 13.19
CA ALA A 325 8.01 14.06 13.99
C ALA A 325 9.02 13.03 13.44
N GLY A 326 8.56 12.11 12.60
CA GLY A 326 9.35 11.00 12.08
C GLY A 326 9.31 9.77 12.97
N TYR A 327 9.76 8.64 12.41
CA TYR A 327 9.71 7.35 13.09
C TYR A 327 10.56 7.37 14.36
N ARG A 328 9.92 7.21 15.52
CA ARG A 328 10.55 7.31 16.85
C ARG A 328 11.34 8.63 17.03
N GLY A 329 10.84 9.73 16.44
CA GLY A 329 11.50 11.05 16.50
C GLY A 329 12.69 11.21 15.55
N ASN A 330 12.97 10.23 14.69
CA ASN A 330 14.00 10.37 13.65
C ASN A 330 13.41 11.12 12.46
N GLY A 331 13.41 12.46 12.56
CA GLY A 331 13.14 13.35 11.43
C GLY A 331 14.37 13.61 10.56
N PRO A 332 14.21 14.34 9.43
CA PRO A 332 12.94 14.87 8.94
C PRO A 332 12.11 13.80 8.21
N VAL A 333 10.81 14.05 8.04
CA VAL A 333 9.94 13.27 7.16
C VAL A 333 9.94 13.93 5.79
N ARG A 334 10.35 13.20 4.77
CA ARG A 334 10.43 13.66 3.39
C ARG A 334 9.28 13.11 2.56
N ILE A 335 8.79 13.96 1.68
CA ILE A 335 7.84 13.64 0.62
C ILE A 335 8.50 14.01 -0.69
N GLY A 336 8.40 13.17 -1.71
CA GLY A 336 9.26 13.28 -2.89
C GLY A 336 10.62 12.64 -2.64
N ASN A 337 11.47 12.64 -3.67
CA ASN A 337 12.80 12.06 -3.54
C ASN A 337 13.75 12.65 -4.57
N ALA A 338 14.78 13.36 -4.12
CA ALA A 338 15.72 14.06 -4.99
C ALA A 338 16.55 13.14 -5.91
N ALA A 339 16.56 11.82 -5.70
CA ALA A 339 17.28 10.86 -6.55
C ALA A 339 16.76 10.83 -8.00
N TYR A 340 15.57 11.38 -8.29
CA TYR A 340 15.06 11.46 -9.67
C TYR A 340 15.99 12.27 -10.60
N LYS A 341 16.80 13.17 -10.03
CA LYS A 341 17.80 13.98 -10.76
C LYS A 341 19.13 13.26 -10.97
N GLN A 342 19.36 12.12 -10.32
CA GLN A 342 20.62 11.40 -10.40
C GLN A 342 20.75 10.66 -11.73
N VAL A 343 21.99 10.45 -12.13
CA VAL A 343 22.33 9.62 -13.28
C VAL A 343 22.66 8.23 -12.75
N GLN A 344 21.89 7.22 -13.15
CA GLN A 344 22.20 5.81 -12.90
C GLN A 344 22.02 5.02 -14.19
N PHE A 345 23.07 4.35 -14.63
CA PHE A 345 23.06 3.67 -15.92
C PHE A 345 22.59 2.21 -15.84
N ASP A 346 22.45 1.63 -14.64
CA ASP A 346 21.87 0.31 -14.40
C ASP A 346 20.39 0.22 -14.86
N CYS A 347 19.68 1.34 -14.83
CA CYS A 347 18.27 1.48 -15.23
C CYS A 347 18.01 0.99 -16.66
N TYR A 348 18.95 1.21 -17.59
CA TYR A 348 18.80 0.76 -18.98
C TYR A 348 18.75 -0.77 -19.08
N GLY A 349 19.66 -1.46 -18.38
CA GLY A 349 19.66 -2.92 -18.32
C GLY A 349 18.40 -3.47 -17.62
N GLN A 350 17.93 -2.78 -16.59
CA GLN A 350 16.71 -3.13 -15.85
C GLN A 350 15.42 -2.92 -16.65
N ILE A 351 15.46 -2.13 -17.73
CA ILE A 351 14.38 -2.03 -18.72
C ILE A 351 14.48 -3.15 -19.76
N VAL A 352 15.68 -3.41 -20.28
CA VAL A 352 15.89 -4.42 -21.33
C VAL A 352 15.57 -5.83 -20.84
N MET A 353 16.11 -6.21 -19.69
CA MET A 353 16.01 -7.58 -19.17
C MET A 353 14.58 -8.11 -18.95
N PRO A 354 13.64 -7.38 -18.31
CA PRO A 354 12.27 -7.85 -18.17
C PRO A 354 11.47 -7.73 -19.47
N THR A 355 11.81 -6.77 -20.35
CA THR A 355 11.11 -6.57 -21.63
C THR A 355 11.44 -7.67 -22.63
N ALA A 356 12.65 -8.24 -22.60
CA ALA A 356 13.05 -9.32 -23.50
C ALA A 356 12.07 -10.51 -23.50
N GLN A 357 11.50 -10.87 -22.34
CA GLN A 357 10.51 -11.95 -22.22
C GLN A 357 9.26 -11.72 -23.07
N ALA A 358 8.89 -10.47 -23.32
CA ALA A 358 7.69 -10.10 -24.07
C ALA A 358 7.71 -10.59 -25.53
N PHE A 359 8.89 -10.88 -26.08
CA PHE A 359 9.08 -11.30 -27.47
C PHE A 359 8.92 -12.80 -27.68
N PHE A 360 9.02 -13.62 -26.63
CA PHE A 360 9.05 -15.08 -26.78
C PHE A 360 8.12 -15.83 -25.82
N ASP A 361 7.59 -15.19 -24.77
CA ASP A 361 6.63 -15.83 -23.87
C ASP A 361 5.20 -15.73 -24.43
N THR A 362 4.76 -16.80 -25.09
CA THR A 362 3.44 -16.88 -25.73
C THR A 362 2.27 -16.98 -24.74
N ARG A 363 2.53 -16.95 -23.43
CA ARG A 363 1.48 -16.89 -22.39
C ARG A 363 0.96 -15.47 -22.17
N LEU A 364 1.70 -14.45 -22.62
CA LEU A 364 1.30 -13.04 -22.52
C LEU A 364 0.13 -12.76 -23.47
N LEU A 365 -0.82 -11.94 -23.02
CA LEU A 365 -1.98 -11.56 -23.81
C LEU A 365 -1.60 -10.55 -24.91
N ARG A 366 -0.61 -9.70 -24.63
CA ARG A 366 0.01 -8.82 -25.62
C ARG A 366 1.50 -9.13 -25.75
N MET A 367 1.84 -9.95 -26.74
CA MET A 367 3.23 -10.15 -27.14
C MET A 367 3.81 -8.85 -27.72
N ALA A 368 5.12 -8.67 -27.54
CA ALA A 368 5.85 -7.56 -28.15
C ALA A 368 6.02 -7.76 -29.66
N ASP A 369 6.00 -6.67 -30.42
CA ASP A 369 6.15 -6.64 -31.87
C ASP A 369 7.44 -5.95 -32.33
N GLU A 370 7.65 -5.83 -33.65
CA GLU A 370 8.83 -5.18 -34.22
C GLU A 370 9.00 -3.71 -33.78
N ARG A 371 7.92 -3.00 -33.44
CA ARG A 371 7.99 -1.61 -32.96
C ARG A 371 8.48 -1.57 -31.52
N ASP A 372 7.98 -2.49 -30.68
CA ASP A 372 8.53 -2.65 -29.32
C ASP A 372 10.03 -2.99 -29.38
N PHE A 373 10.46 -3.80 -30.36
CA PHE A 373 11.87 -4.12 -30.55
C PHE A 373 12.69 -2.88 -30.91
N ALA A 374 12.25 -2.09 -31.90
CA ALA A 374 12.94 -0.86 -32.30
C ALA A 374 13.09 0.16 -31.14
N HIS A 375 12.06 0.34 -30.32
CA HIS A 375 12.17 1.18 -29.12
C HIS A 375 13.15 0.60 -28.08
N LEU A 376 13.22 -0.73 -27.95
CA LEU A 376 14.15 -1.39 -27.05
C LEU A 376 15.60 -1.29 -27.53
N GLU A 377 15.83 -1.27 -28.85
CA GLU A 377 17.16 -1.04 -29.43
C GLU A 377 17.73 0.32 -29.00
N GLU A 378 16.92 1.38 -28.97
CA GLU A 378 17.36 2.69 -28.48
C GLU A 378 17.84 2.64 -27.02
N VAL A 379 17.13 1.88 -26.17
CA VAL A 379 17.51 1.64 -24.76
C VAL A 379 18.81 0.83 -24.69
N GLY A 380 18.98 -0.17 -25.54
CA GLY A 380 20.18 -0.99 -25.64
C GLY A 380 21.42 -0.20 -26.09
N GLU A 381 21.27 0.63 -27.11
CA GLU A 381 22.33 1.53 -27.58
C GLU A 381 22.71 2.56 -26.51
N ALA A 382 21.74 3.10 -25.78
CA ALA A 382 22.01 3.96 -24.64
C ALA A 382 22.77 3.23 -23.52
N ALA A 383 22.41 1.97 -23.23
CA ALA A 383 23.13 1.15 -22.27
C ALA A 383 24.60 0.93 -22.70
N TRP A 384 24.81 0.57 -23.97
CA TRP A 384 26.14 0.37 -24.53
C TRP A 384 26.97 1.65 -24.52
N ALA A 385 26.39 2.80 -24.88
CA ALA A 385 27.10 4.07 -24.88
C ALA A 385 27.54 4.54 -23.48
N LYS A 386 26.86 4.08 -22.43
CA LYS A 386 27.03 4.53 -21.04
C LYS A 386 27.68 3.51 -20.10
N HIS A 387 27.92 2.27 -20.55
CA HIS A 387 28.36 1.16 -19.70
C HIS A 387 29.66 1.40 -18.91
N ASP A 388 30.59 2.20 -19.46
CA ASP A 388 31.89 2.51 -18.88
C ASP A 388 31.96 3.93 -18.28
N LYS A 389 30.82 4.62 -18.20
CA LYS A 389 30.74 6.00 -17.71
C LYS A 389 30.49 6.02 -16.20
N PRO A 390 31.06 7.00 -15.47
CA PRO A 390 30.79 7.15 -14.05
C PRO A 390 29.34 7.57 -13.82
N ASP A 391 28.76 7.08 -12.73
CA ASP A 391 27.40 7.41 -12.29
C ASP A 391 27.30 7.44 -10.75
N ALA A 392 26.11 7.75 -10.24
CA ALA A 392 25.83 7.84 -8.81
C ALA A 392 25.91 6.48 -8.07
N GLY A 393 25.98 5.36 -8.81
CA GLY A 393 25.90 4.01 -8.28
C GLY A 393 24.56 3.68 -7.62
N LEU A 394 24.45 2.46 -7.07
CA LEU A 394 23.19 1.91 -6.54
C LEU A 394 22.68 2.57 -5.25
N TRP A 395 23.56 3.22 -4.49
CA TRP A 395 23.28 3.67 -3.12
C TRP A 395 22.90 5.15 -3.01
N GLU A 396 22.80 5.85 -4.14
CA GLU A 396 22.16 7.17 -4.23
C GLU A 396 22.74 8.24 -3.28
N PHE A 397 24.02 8.13 -2.94
CA PHE A 397 24.68 9.08 -2.05
C PHE A 397 24.66 10.48 -2.67
N ARG A 398 24.14 11.46 -1.94
CA ARG A 398 24.03 12.87 -2.38
C ARG A 398 25.35 13.52 -2.81
N THR A 399 26.48 12.95 -2.38
CA THR A 399 27.83 13.44 -2.70
C THR A 399 28.43 12.81 -3.96
N ARG A 400 27.72 11.89 -4.61
CA ARG A 400 28.17 11.18 -5.80
C ARG A 400 27.24 11.56 -6.97
N GLN A 401 27.85 11.96 -8.09
CA GLN A 401 27.15 12.30 -9.33
C GLN A 401 27.41 11.24 -10.38
#